data_AF-A0AAP0G0U5-F1
#
_entry.id   AF-A0AAP0G0U5-F1
#
_cell.length_a   1.000
_cell.length_b   1.000
_cell.length_c   1.000
_cell.angle_alpha   90.00
_cell.angle_beta   90.00
_cell.angle_gamma   90.00
#
_symmetry.space_group_name_H-M   'P 1'
#
loop_
_entity.id
_entity.type
_entity.pdbx_description
1 polymer ?
#
loop_
_entity_poly.entity_id
_entity_poly.type
_entity_poly.pdbx_seq_one_letter_code
_entity_poly.pdbx_strand_id
1 'polypeptide(L)'
;MDDWLRRDRFVFVGWSGLLLFPCAYFALGGWLIGITFVTSWYTHGLASSYLEGCNFLTAAVSTPDNSLAHSLLLLWGPEAQGDFTRW
;
A
#
# COMPACT_ATOMS: atom_id res chain seq x y z
N MET A 1 -7.61 -5.29 -29.86
CA MET A 1 -7.18 -5.24 -28.43
C MET A 1 -8.11 -6.07 -27.56
N ASP A 2 -9.43 -5.94 -27.72
CA ASP A 2 -10.45 -6.74 -27.02
C ASP A 2 -10.22 -8.25 -27.05
N ASP A 3 -9.97 -8.81 -28.24
CA ASP A 3 -9.79 -10.26 -28.43
C ASP A 3 -8.61 -10.80 -27.65
N TRP A 4 -7.56 -9.99 -27.49
CA TRP A 4 -6.40 -10.37 -26.69
C TRP A 4 -6.70 -10.32 -25.18
N LEU A 5 -7.48 -9.33 -24.72
CA LEU A 5 -7.86 -9.21 -23.31
C LEU A 5 -8.78 -10.35 -22.88
N ARG A 6 -9.71 -10.75 -23.75
CA ARG A 6 -10.72 -11.79 -23.46
C ARG A 6 -10.29 -13.20 -23.84
N ARG A 7 -9.05 -13.40 -24.30
CA ARG A 7 -8.52 -14.73 -24.62
C ARG A 7 -8.59 -15.64 -23.39
N ASP A 8 -9.11 -16.85 -23.58
CA ASP A 8 -9.05 -17.91 -22.58
C ASP A 8 -7.60 -18.30 -22.30
N ARG A 9 -7.19 -18.03 -21.06
CA ARG A 9 -5.86 -18.31 -20.50
C ARG A 9 -6.04 -18.72 -19.04
N PHE A 10 -5.01 -19.29 -18.43
CA PHE A 10 -5.01 -19.69 -17.02
C PHE A 10 -5.42 -18.55 -16.08
N VAL A 11 -4.90 -17.34 -16.32
CA VAL A 11 -5.39 -16.11 -15.69
C VAL A 11 -6.11 -15.29 -16.75
N PHE A 12 -7.43 -15.17 -16.58
CA PHE A 12 -8.25 -14.29 -17.41
C PHE A 12 -7.92 -12.83 -17.10
N VAL A 13 -7.79 -12.00 -18.14
CA VAL A 13 -7.50 -10.57 -17.98
C VAL A 13 -8.78 -9.75 -18.11
N GLY A 14 -9.40 -9.76 -19.29
CA GLY A 14 -10.54 -8.91 -19.58
C GLY A 14 -10.22 -7.43 -19.46
N TRP A 15 -11.22 -6.58 -19.69
CA TRP A 15 -11.09 -5.13 -19.51
C TRP A 15 -10.98 -4.74 -18.04
N SER A 16 -11.64 -5.47 -17.15
CA SER A 16 -11.56 -5.26 -15.71
C SER A 16 -10.16 -5.57 -15.14
N GLY A 17 -9.46 -6.55 -15.70
CA GLY A 17 -8.10 -6.92 -15.29
C GLY A 17 -7.09 -5.79 -15.41
N LEU A 18 -7.28 -4.87 -16.36
CA LEU A 18 -6.40 -3.71 -16.52
C LEU A 18 -6.39 -2.79 -15.30
N LEU A 19 -7.51 -2.69 -14.58
CA LEU A 19 -7.59 -1.94 -13.33
C LEU A 19 -7.33 -2.84 -12.13
N LEU A 20 -7.87 -4.07 -12.15
CA LEU A 20 -7.81 -5.00 -11.04
C LEU A 20 -6.38 -5.45 -10.72
N PHE A 21 -5.60 -5.88 -11.71
CA PHE A 21 -4.24 -6.40 -11.45
C PHE A 21 -3.30 -5.35 -10.86
N PRO A 22 -3.14 -4.14 -11.42
CA PRO A 22 -2.25 -3.16 -10.81
C PRO A 22 -2.76 -2.73 -9.44
N CYS A 23 -4.06 -2.49 -9.27
CA CYS A 23 -4.60 -2.06 -7.98
C CYS A 23 -4.43 -3.14 -6.90
N ALA A 24 -4.77 -4.40 -7.20
CA ALA A 24 -4.62 -5.50 -6.26
C ALA A 24 -3.16 -5.79 -5.94
N TYR A 25 -2.28 -5.73 -6.94
CA TYR A 25 -0.84 -5.95 -6.75
C TYR A 25 -0.23 -4.87 -5.86
N PHE A 26 -0.55 -3.58 -6.10
CA PHE A 26 -0.05 -2.50 -5.26
C PHE A 26 -0.65 -2.50 -3.86
N ALA A 27 -1.94 -2.84 -3.69
CA ALA A 27 -2.56 -2.94 -2.38
C ALA A 27 -1.93 -4.07 -1.53
N LEU A 28 -1.78 -5.26 -2.11
CA LEU A 28 -1.15 -6.39 -1.41
C LEU A 28 0.34 -6.15 -1.17
N GLY A 29 1.06 -5.64 -2.18
CA GLY A 29 2.48 -5.31 -2.06
C GLY A 29 2.74 -4.24 -1.01
N GLY A 30 1.94 -3.17 -1.01
CA GLY A 30 2.02 -2.09 -0.03
C GLY A 30 1.77 -2.59 1.39
N TRP A 31 0.75 -3.43 1.60
CA TRP A 31 0.50 -4.04 2.91
C TRP A 31 1.66 -4.91 3.38
N LEU A 32 2.18 -5.80 2.51
CA LEU A 32 3.29 -6.69 2.84
C LEU A 32 4.58 -5.91 3.17
N ILE A 33 4.91 -4.88 2.39
CA ILE A 33 6.07 -4.02 2.66
C ILE A 33 5.86 -3.27 3.97
N GLY A 34 4.68 -2.71 4.19
CA GLY A 34 4.35 -1.94 5.38
C GLY A 34 4.48 -2.75 6.67
N ILE A 35 3.82 -3.91 6.76
CA ILE A 35 3.93 -4.78 7.95
C ILE A 35 5.33 -5.35 8.16
N THR A 36 6.19 -5.35 7.14
CA THR A 36 7.55 -5.89 7.26
C THR A 36 8.56 -4.83 7.69
N PHE A 37 8.45 -3.61 7.16
CA PHE A 37 9.52 -2.62 7.28
C PHE A 37 9.11 -1.24 7.81
N VAL A 38 7.81 -0.92 7.87
CA VAL A 38 7.35 0.45 8.13
C VAL A 38 6.86 0.62 9.56
N THR A 39 7.38 1.65 10.22
CA THR A 39 7.03 2.04 11.59
C THR A 39 5.79 2.92 11.66
N SER A 40 5.06 2.83 12.78
CA SER A 40 3.99 3.76 13.14
C SER A 40 4.41 4.71 14.28
N TRP A 41 5.72 4.87 14.50
CA TRP A 41 6.24 5.70 15.59
C TRP A 41 5.85 7.17 15.45
N TYR A 42 5.91 7.72 14.24
CA TYR A 42 5.61 9.14 13.99
C TYR A 42 4.13 9.46 13.91
N THR A 43 3.26 8.46 13.72
CA THR A 43 1.82 8.63 13.61
C THR A 43 1.07 8.25 14.88
N HIS A 44 1.47 7.14 15.53
CA HIS A 44 0.79 6.60 16.72
C HIS A 44 1.72 6.36 17.92
N GLY A 45 3.03 6.53 17.77
CA GLY A 45 3.99 6.16 18.82
C GLY A 45 4.09 4.65 19.05
N LEU A 46 3.80 3.84 18.02
CA LEU A 46 3.76 2.38 18.09
C LEU A 46 4.79 1.73 17.18
N ALA A 47 5.35 0.60 17.62
CA ALA A 47 6.00 -0.35 16.74
C ALA A 47 4.92 -1.15 15.96
N SER A 48 5.08 -1.28 14.64
CA SER A 48 4.06 -1.90 13.79
C SER A 48 4.61 -2.87 12.75
N SER A 49 5.93 -3.09 12.71
CA SER A 49 6.56 -3.94 11.69
C SER A 49 7.34 -5.12 12.26
N TYR A 50 7.55 -6.14 11.43
CA TYR A 50 8.46 -7.26 11.74
C TYR A 50 9.88 -6.78 12.04
N LEU A 51 10.35 -5.75 11.34
CA LEU A 51 11.65 -5.13 11.59
C LEU A 51 11.78 -4.57 13.02
N GLU A 52 10.67 -4.09 13.58
CA GLU A 52 10.61 -3.56 14.96
C GLU A 52 10.29 -4.64 16.01
N GLY A 53 10.10 -5.90 15.60
CA GLY A 53 9.82 -7.04 16.49
C GLY A 53 8.33 -7.36 16.68
N CYS A 54 7.43 -6.78 15.89
CA CYS A 54 6.03 -7.23 15.84
C CYS A 54 5.92 -8.65 15.26
N ASN A 55 4.80 -9.32 15.52
CA ASN A 55 4.48 -10.64 14.94
C ASN A 55 3.26 -10.54 14.03
N PHE A 56 2.83 -11.66 13.44
CA PHE A 56 1.72 -11.68 12.48
C PHE A 56 0.40 -11.11 13.03
N LEU A 57 0.19 -11.18 14.35
CA LEU A 57 -1.02 -10.66 15.00
C LEU A 57 -0.93 -9.17 15.33
N THR A 58 0.28 -8.60 15.40
CA THR A 58 0.50 -7.22 15.85
C THR A 58 1.09 -6.31 14.78
N ALA A 59 1.56 -6.84 13.66
CA ALA A 59 2.05 -6.04 12.56
C ALA A 59 0.90 -5.37 11.79
N ALA A 60 1.07 -4.11 11.42
CA ALA A 60 0.02 -3.31 10.80
C ALA A 60 0.59 -2.21 9.90
N VAL A 61 -0.22 -1.78 8.92
CA VAL A 61 -0.04 -0.51 8.22
C VAL A 61 -1.06 0.45 8.81
N SER A 62 -0.60 1.31 9.72
CA SER A 62 -1.48 2.18 10.50
C SER A 62 -1.98 3.37 9.70
N THR A 63 -3.09 3.96 10.15
CA THR A 63 -3.60 5.19 9.57
C THR A 63 -2.63 6.35 9.79
N PRO A 64 -2.69 7.42 8.96
CA PRO A 64 -1.95 8.64 9.22
C PRO A 64 -2.33 9.30 10.55
N ASP A 65 -1.48 10.20 11.05
CA ASP A 65 -1.78 10.99 12.24
C ASP A 65 -3.03 11.87 12.03
N ASN A 66 -3.78 12.14 13.10
CA ASN A 66 -5.00 12.93 13.05
C ASN A 66 -4.75 14.36 12.53
N SER A 67 -3.53 14.89 12.66
CA SER A 67 -3.15 16.19 12.08
C SER A 67 -3.22 16.23 10.55
N LEU A 68 -3.12 15.07 9.88
CA LEU A 68 -3.23 14.94 8.42
C LEU A 68 -4.69 14.89 7.94
N ALA A 69 -5.66 14.80 8.86
CA ALA A 69 -7.08 14.85 8.62
C ALA A 69 -7.53 13.97 7.44
N HIS A 70 -8.05 14.58 6.37
CA HIS A 70 -8.55 13.90 5.17
C HIS A 70 -7.63 14.10 3.95
N SER A 71 -6.34 14.36 4.17
CA SER A 71 -5.40 14.45 3.06
C SER A 71 -5.38 13.14 2.27
N LEU A 72 -5.33 13.25 0.94
CA LEU A 72 -5.12 12.09 0.06
C LEU A 72 -3.73 11.47 0.26
N LEU A 73 -2.79 12.23 0.87
CA LEU A 73 -1.44 11.80 1.19
C LEU A 73 -0.77 11.16 -0.04
N LEU A 74 -0.75 11.89 -1.15
CA LEU A 74 -0.10 11.45 -2.38
C LEU A 74 1.42 11.55 -2.21
N LEU A 75 2.18 10.61 -2.78
CA LEU A 75 3.64 10.62 -2.72
C LEU A 75 4.26 11.95 -3.23
N TRP A 76 3.68 12.53 -4.27
CA TRP A 76 4.07 13.82 -4.84
C TRP A 76 3.28 15.01 -4.26
N GLY A 77 2.48 14.78 -3.21
CA GLY A 77 1.73 15.80 -2.50
C GLY A 77 2.63 16.72 -1.65
N PRO A 78 2.09 17.82 -1.12
CA PRO A 78 2.87 18.77 -0.31
C PRO A 78 3.39 18.20 1.02
N GLU A 79 2.80 17.11 1.52
CA GLU A 79 3.20 16.45 2.76
C GLU A 79 4.49 15.65 2.60
N ALA A 80 4.60 14.86 1.53
CA ALA A 80 5.75 14.01 1.24
C ALA A 80 6.76 14.64 0.27
N GLN A 81 6.30 15.51 -0.64
CA GLN A 81 7.13 16.23 -1.62
C GLN A 81 8.03 15.30 -2.47
N GLY A 82 7.59 14.06 -2.70
CA GLY A 82 8.34 13.04 -3.42
C GLY A 82 9.37 12.27 -2.58
N ASP A 83 9.53 12.58 -1.29
CA ASP A 83 10.38 11.82 -0.38
C ASP A 83 9.65 10.56 0.11
N PHE A 84 10.05 9.41 -0.46
CA PHE A 84 9.48 8.10 -0.14
C PHE A 84 9.75 7.63 1.30
N THR A 85 10.76 8.18 1.99
CA THR A 85 11.05 7.80 3.38
C THR A 85 10.15 8.54 4.36
N ARG A 86 9.67 9.74 3.97
CA ARG A 86 8.75 10.55 4.79
C ARG A 86 7.29 10.24 4.52
N TRP A 87 6.97 9.82 3.30
CA TRP A 87 5.65 9.38 2.88
C TRP A 87 5.23 8.12 3.63
#